data_AF-A0A6J3FTS1-F1
#
_entry.id   AF-A0A6J3FTS1-F1
#
_cell.length_a   1.000
_cell.length_b   1.000
_cell.length_c   1.000
_cell.angle_alpha   90.00
_cell.angle_beta   90.00
_cell.angle_gamma   90.00
#
_symmetry.space_group_name_H-M   'P 1'
#
loop_
_entity.id
_entity.type
_entity.pdbx_description
1 polymer ?
#
loop_
_entity_poly.entity_id
_entity_poly.type
_entity_poly.pdbx_seq_one_letter_code
_entity_poly.pdbx_strand_id
1 'polypeptide(L)'
;MRERRMRGSRGQPPGRGAVLPEPGMKTEAACGAAAGVYPVDVLDDDPDAHRKAALACYASLGEGAGASSEVFCLPTGEQVKLEASSVYFCTVHRDEPQHKILVLVNPQDTKTVVAVYIKESWWSTEDAIRTSDPAREGLMKVQSFGERIVLFILNVIIFGRLERNLDDDDMFFLPHSVKEQAKIMWRHGAAVGFYTTKMKGSLCGSGTGVCYLLPVFDTVFVRRKHRRQGLGTAMLRDFCETFPDDEALGVSYPMSPAMYQVCRQFLLVCPEERGRLWEVKPPGAWGQRINIWLKVQLQPRLPDSHPGNSEEEDVSRHARTSWNDRPRQSAPGDSSKERTRGEELEHTKNDPDRGAEEEDMGLVGQPQGKLARPSP
;
A
#
# COMPACT_ATOMS: atom_id res chain seq x y z
N MET A 1 41.40 19.78 79.49
CA MET A 1 40.44 19.26 80.50
C MET A 1 39.67 18.12 79.85
N ARG A 2 39.92 16.89 80.37
CA ARG A 2 39.16 15.63 80.26
C ARG A 2 38.96 15.02 78.85
N GLU A 3 39.65 13.91 78.52
CA GLU A 3 39.35 12.49 78.91
C GLU A 3 38.10 11.94 78.19
N ARG A 4 38.03 10.75 77.57
CA ARG A 4 38.63 9.41 77.77
C ARG A 4 38.62 8.65 76.40
N ARG A 5 39.59 7.80 76.00
CA ARG A 5 39.91 6.41 76.45
C ARG A 5 38.70 5.46 76.29
N MET A 6 38.71 4.28 75.65
CA MET A 6 39.68 3.17 75.56
C MET A 6 39.19 2.10 74.54
N ARG A 7 40.16 1.33 73.98
CA ARG A 7 40.22 -0.14 73.68
C ARG A 7 39.08 -0.79 72.88
N GLY A 8 39.37 -1.51 71.78
CA GLY A 8 40.06 -2.83 71.71
C GLY A 8 39.00 -3.90 71.36
N SER A 9 39.18 -5.02 70.66
CA SER A 9 40.33 -5.81 70.24
C SER A 9 39.85 -6.86 69.21
N ARG A 10 40.77 -7.36 68.35
CA ARG A 10 40.92 -8.73 67.80
C ARG A 10 39.78 -9.42 67.01
N GLY A 11 40.15 -9.96 65.83
CA GLY A 11 39.66 -11.26 65.35
C GLY A 11 39.35 -11.37 63.84
N GLN A 12 40.27 -11.94 63.07
CA GLN A 12 40.07 -12.59 61.74
C GLN A 12 39.64 -14.08 61.96
N PRO A 13 39.20 -14.93 60.99
CA PRO A 13 39.34 -14.89 59.50
C PRO A 13 38.07 -15.44 58.74
N PRO A 14 38.16 -16.18 57.60
CA PRO A 14 37.75 -15.73 56.26
C PRO A 14 36.49 -16.44 55.71
N GLY A 15 35.85 -15.88 54.69
CA GLY A 15 34.71 -16.56 54.07
C GLY A 15 34.17 -15.93 52.79
N ARG A 16 34.51 -16.58 51.67
CA ARG A 16 33.73 -16.85 50.44
C ARG A 16 32.95 -15.69 49.79
N GLY A 17 33.23 -15.52 48.50
CA GLY A 17 32.69 -14.44 47.69
C GLY A 17 31.24 -14.62 47.27
N ALA A 18 30.71 -13.59 46.63
CA ALA A 18 29.60 -13.65 45.72
C ALA A 18 29.36 -12.26 45.10
N VAL A 19 29.41 -12.24 43.77
CA VAL A 19 28.45 -11.55 42.90
C VAL A 19 28.56 -10.02 42.85
N LEU A 20 29.32 -9.57 41.84
CA LEU A 20 29.10 -8.30 41.15
C LEU A 20 27.62 -8.22 40.69
N PRO A 21 26.95 -7.07 40.78
CA PRO A 21 25.64 -6.93 40.19
C PRO A 21 25.77 -6.96 38.67
N GLU A 22 25.28 -8.03 38.06
CA GLU A 22 24.92 -8.07 36.64
C GLU A 22 24.07 -6.83 36.33
N PRO A 23 24.48 -5.95 35.40
CA PRO A 23 23.56 -4.96 34.87
C PRO A 23 22.63 -5.72 33.94
N GLY A 24 21.49 -6.15 34.47
CA GLY A 24 20.38 -6.60 33.66
C GLY A 24 20.02 -5.47 32.69
N MET A 25 20.43 -5.62 31.43
CA MET A 25 19.89 -4.87 30.31
C MET A 25 18.39 -5.15 30.31
N LYS A 26 17.63 -4.23 30.90
CA LYS A 26 16.25 -4.03 30.51
C LYS A 26 16.30 -3.46 29.10
N THR A 27 16.32 -4.34 28.11
CA THR A 27 15.90 -4.00 26.76
C THR A 27 14.40 -3.75 26.83
N GLU A 28 14.04 -2.51 27.14
CA GLU A 28 12.77 -1.94 26.71
C GLU A 28 12.67 -2.24 25.22
N ALA A 29 11.67 -3.03 24.82
CA ALA A 29 11.31 -3.18 23.42
C ALA A 29 10.94 -1.78 22.93
N ALA A 30 11.91 -1.11 22.31
CA ALA A 30 11.82 0.29 21.94
C ALA A 30 10.74 0.45 20.88
N CYS A 31 9.55 0.85 21.33
CA CYS A 31 8.60 1.53 20.46
C CYS A 31 9.33 2.77 19.95
N GLY A 32 9.74 2.77 18.68
CA GLY A 32 10.68 3.75 18.10
C GLY A 32 10.26 5.22 18.24
N ALA A 33 9.02 5.49 18.65
CA ALA A 33 8.56 6.83 18.98
C ALA A 33 9.12 7.29 20.34
N ALA A 34 10.41 7.61 20.40
CA ALA A 34 10.85 8.65 21.34
C ALA A 34 9.99 9.89 21.08
N ALA A 35 9.42 10.48 22.13
CA ALA A 35 8.34 11.46 22.04
C ALA A 35 8.63 12.56 20.99
N GLY A 36 7.94 12.48 19.85
CA GLY A 36 7.98 13.51 18.81
C GLY A 36 9.09 13.39 17.76
N VAL A 37 9.67 12.21 17.52
CA VAL A 37 10.64 12.01 16.43
C VAL A 37 10.21 10.85 15.54
N TYR A 38 10.06 11.10 14.23
CA TYR A 38 9.63 10.08 13.27
C TYR A 38 10.74 9.75 12.26
N PRO A 39 10.68 8.59 11.56
CA PRO A 39 11.78 8.13 10.71
C PRO A 39 12.26 9.14 9.68
N VAL A 40 11.32 9.80 8.99
CA VAL A 40 11.61 10.80 7.95
C VAL A 40 12.27 12.07 8.49
N ASP A 41 12.16 12.34 9.80
CA ASP A 41 12.79 13.49 10.45
C ASP A 41 14.28 13.30 10.73
N VAL A 42 14.71 12.03 10.84
CA VAL A 42 16.04 11.69 11.37
C VAL A 42 16.85 10.77 10.47
N LEU A 43 16.26 10.28 9.39
CA LEU A 43 16.98 9.43 8.46
C LEU A 43 17.95 10.27 7.64
N ASP A 44 19.22 9.92 7.71
CA ASP A 44 20.26 10.52 6.87
C ASP A 44 20.06 10.10 5.41
N ASP A 45 20.55 10.91 4.48
CA ASP A 45 20.56 10.60 3.04
C ASP A 45 21.68 9.58 2.69
N ASP A 46 21.69 8.45 3.39
CA ASP A 46 22.63 7.34 3.22
C ASP A 46 21.90 5.98 3.09
N PRO A 47 21.50 5.61 1.84
CA PRO A 47 20.87 4.32 1.56
C PRO A 47 21.75 3.10 1.88
N ASP A 48 23.08 3.26 1.82
CA ASP A 48 24.02 2.15 2.04
C ASP A 48 24.17 1.82 3.52
N ALA A 49 24.25 2.84 4.39
CA ALA A 49 24.20 2.65 5.83
C ALA A 49 22.89 1.97 6.25
N HIS A 50 21.76 2.44 5.72
CA HIS A 50 20.46 1.81 5.96
C HIS A 50 20.43 0.34 5.51
N ARG A 51 20.95 0.04 4.32
CA ARG A 51 21.05 -1.34 3.81
C ARG A 51 21.91 -2.21 4.71
N LYS A 52 23.04 -1.71 5.20
CA LYS A 52 23.93 -2.43 6.10
C LYS A 52 23.24 -2.75 7.43
N ALA A 53 22.54 -1.79 8.02
CA ALA A 53 21.76 -1.99 9.25
C ALA A 53 20.65 -3.03 9.05
N ALA A 54 19.91 -2.95 7.93
CA ALA A 54 18.88 -3.93 7.59
C ALA A 54 19.45 -5.35 7.41
N LEU A 55 20.60 -5.51 6.76
CA LEU A 55 21.29 -6.80 6.64
C LEU A 55 21.73 -7.35 8.00
N ALA A 56 22.27 -6.50 8.88
CA ALA A 56 22.67 -6.91 10.23
C ALA A 56 21.46 -7.38 11.06
N CYS A 57 20.35 -6.65 11.02
CA CYS A 57 19.10 -7.03 11.67
C CYS A 57 18.56 -8.37 11.13
N TYR A 58 18.58 -8.57 9.82
CA TYR A 58 18.14 -9.84 9.23
C TYR A 58 19.03 -11.02 9.63
N ALA A 59 20.36 -10.81 9.67
CA ALA A 59 21.31 -11.85 10.08
C ALA A 59 21.11 -12.26 11.54
N SER A 60 20.88 -11.31 12.45
CA SER A 60 20.63 -11.61 13.86
C SER A 60 19.36 -12.43 14.09
N LEU A 61 18.37 -12.35 13.20
CA LEU A 61 17.16 -13.17 13.25
C LEU A 61 17.40 -14.63 12.81
N GLY A 62 18.43 -14.89 11.99
CA GLY A 62 18.73 -16.21 11.42
C GLY A 62 19.70 -17.05 12.25
N GLU A 63 20.58 -16.44 13.04
CA GLU A 63 21.67 -17.13 13.74
C GLU A 63 21.24 -17.93 14.99
N GLY A 64 19.93 -18.14 15.21
CA GLY A 64 19.47 -18.91 16.37
C GLY A 64 19.95 -18.31 17.70
N ALA A 65 20.05 -16.98 17.75
CA ALA A 65 20.40 -16.25 18.97
C ALA A 65 19.43 -16.68 20.08
N GLY A 66 19.98 -17.35 21.10
CA GLY A 66 19.21 -17.94 22.18
C GLY A 66 18.22 -16.94 22.77
N ALA A 67 16.93 -17.29 22.70
CA ALA A 67 15.86 -16.75 23.53
C ALA A 67 15.66 -15.21 23.56
N SER A 68 16.03 -14.44 22.53
CA SER A 68 15.43 -13.11 22.37
C SER A 68 14.11 -13.26 21.63
N SER A 69 13.01 -13.45 22.38
CA SER A 69 11.64 -13.30 21.85
C SER A 69 11.34 -11.82 21.65
N GLU A 70 12.08 -11.15 20.77
CA GLU A 70 11.72 -9.80 20.40
C GLU A 70 10.36 -9.83 19.71
N VAL A 71 9.46 -8.99 20.21
CA VAL A 71 8.09 -8.89 19.75
C VAL A 71 7.83 -7.46 19.33
N PHE A 72 7.12 -7.32 18.22
CA PHE A 72 6.57 -6.06 17.78
C PHE A 72 5.12 -5.96 18.26
N CYS A 73 4.82 -4.94 19.05
CA CYS A 73 3.47 -4.67 19.53
C CYS A 73 2.71 -3.83 18.51
N LEU A 74 1.62 -4.37 17.98
CA LEU A 74 0.69 -3.63 17.13
C LEU A 74 -0.11 -2.61 17.97
N PRO A 75 -0.65 -1.55 17.34
CA PRO A 75 -1.55 -0.62 18.02
C PRO A 75 -2.80 -1.28 18.63
N THR A 76 -3.17 -2.46 18.13
CA THR A 76 -4.27 -3.30 18.65
C THR A 76 -3.92 -4.03 19.95
N GLY A 77 -2.64 -4.03 20.36
CA GLY A 77 -2.12 -4.81 21.49
C GLY A 77 -1.67 -6.23 21.12
N GLU A 78 -1.94 -6.68 19.89
CA GLU A 78 -1.43 -7.95 19.37
C GLU A 78 0.10 -7.89 19.22
N GLN A 79 0.77 -9.01 19.53
CA GLN A 79 2.22 -9.13 19.45
C GLN A 79 2.62 -10.02 18.28
N VAL A 80 3.49 -9.50 17.44
CA VAL A 80 4.08 -10.22 16.31
C VAL A 80 5.51 -10.57 16.65
N LYS A 81 5.88 -11.85 16.58
CA LYS A 81 7.26 -12.28 16.82
C LYS A 81 8.16 -11.82 15.68
N LEU A 82 9.32 -11.28 16.05
CA LEU A 82 10.38 -10.97 15.11
C LEU A 82 11.18 -12.24 14.83
N GLU A 83 10.86 -12.91 13.73
CA GLU A 83 11.49 -14.15 13.29
C GLU A 83 11.75 -14.12 11.79
N ALA A 84 12.74 -14.89 11.33
CA ALA A 84 13.16 -14.92 9.93
C ALA A 84 12.02 -15.32 8.96
N SER A 85 11.05 -16.11 9.41
CA SER A 85 9.85 -16.50 8.64
C SER A 85 8.85 -15.37 8.42
N SER A 86 8.88 -14.33 9.26
CA SER A 86 7.92 -13.21 9.21
C SER A 86 8.56 -11.92 8.68
N VAL A 87 9.84 -11.95 8.34
CA VAL A 87 10.62 -10.78 7.93
C VAL A 87 11.12 -10.96 6.50
N TYR A 88 10.86 -9.96 5.64
CA TYR A 88 11.20 -10.02 4.22
C TYR A 88 11.86 -8.73 3.74
N PHE A 89 12.74 -8.85 2.76
CA PHE A 89 13.24 -7.68 2.03
C PHE A 89 12.26 -7.29 0.92
N CYS A 90 11.91 -6.01 0.85
CA CYS A 90 11.18 -5.42 -0.26
C CYS A 90 12.03 -4.38 -0.98
N THR A 91 12.02 -4.43 -2.31
CA THR A 91 12.74 -3.49 -3.16
C THR A 91 12.03 -2.13 -3.17
N VAL A 92 12.76 -1.07 -2.83
CA VAL A 92 12.24 0.31 -2.76
C VAL A 92 12.11 0.94 -4.15
N HIS A 93 13.03 0.62 -5.06
CA HIS A 93 13.08 1.16 -6.42
C HIS A 93 13.13 0.06 -7.46
N ARG A 94 12.28 0.14 -8.50
CA ARG A 94 12.25 -0.90 -9.54
C ARG A 94 13.55 -1.02 -10.34
N ASP A 95 14.31 0.06 -10.45
CA ASP A 95 15.55 0.16 -11.24
C ASP A 95 16.83 0.01 -10.42
N GLU A 96 16.74 0.02 -9.09
CA GLU A 96 17.88 -0.12 -8.16
C GLU A 96 17.58 -1.25 -7.16
N PRO A 97 17.65 -2.53 -7.58
CA PRO A 97 17.21 -3.68 -6.77
C PRO A 97 18.05 -3.90 -5.50
N GLN A 98 19.21 -3.26 -5.39
CA GLN A 98 20.03 -3.24 -4.18
C GLN A 98 19.43 -2.37 -3.06
N HIS A 99 18.58 -1.39 -3.39
CA HIS A 99 17.88 -0.58 -2.40
C HIS A 99 16.66 -1.34 -1.90
N LYS A 100 16.81 -1.96 -0.73
CA LYS A 100 15.79 -2.78 -0.08
C LYS A 100 15.54 -2.31 1.34
N ILE A 101 14.32 -2.52 1.80
CA ILE A 101 13.89 -2.29 3.17
C ILE A 101 13.37 -3.61 3.77
N LEU A 102 13.58 -3.82 5.07
CA LEU A 102 12.96 -4.93 5.77
C LEU A 102 11.52 -4.60 6.15
N VAL A 103 10.64 -5.55 5.88
CA VAL A 103 9.23 -5.50 6.27
C VAL A 103 8.91 -6.69 7.17
N LEU A 104 8.08 -6.44 8.18
CA LEU A 104 7.49 -7.46 9.04
C LEU A 104 6.06 -7.71 8.57
N VAL A 105 5.71 -8.97 8.33
CA VAL A 105 4.34 -9.36 7.95
C VAL A 105 3.61 -10.01 9.11
N ASN A 106 2.28 -10.04 9.03
CA ASN A 106 1.48 -10.81 9.98
C ASN A 106 1.70 -12.32 9.73
N PRO A 107 2.07 -13.13 10.75
CA PRO A 107 2.25 -14.57 10.59
C PRO A 107 0.97 -15.31 10.14
N GLN A 108 -0.21 -14.79 10.49
CA GLN A 108 -1.51 -15.35 10.11
C GLN A 108 -1.94 -14.90 8.70
N ASP A 109 -1.42 -13.78 8.22
CA ASP A 109 -1.65 -13.25 6.88
C ASP A 109 -0.37 -12.60 6.34
N THR A 110 0.42 -13.39 5.61
CA THR A 110 1.71 -12.97 5.06
C THR A 110 1.59 -11.88 3.98
N LYS A 111 0.37 -11.55 3.53
CA LYS A 111 0.14 -10.41 2.63
C LYS A 111 0.09 -9.09 3.37
N THR A 112 -0.25 -9.09 4.66
CA THR A 112 -0.37 -7.91 5.50
C THR A 112 0.98 -7.53 6.10
N VAL A 113 1.50 -6.38 5.68
CA VAL A 113 2.71 -5.78 6.27
C VAL A 113 2.29 -4.95 7.48
N VAL A 114 2.90 -5.23 8.63
CA VAL A 114 2.56 -4.59 9.91
C VAL A 114 3.61 -3.59 10.38
N ALA A 115 4.88 -3.78 10.00
CA ALA A 115 5.96 -2.88 10.37
C ALA A 115 7.07 -2.84 9.30
N VAL A 116 7.86 -1.78 9.36
CA VAL A 116 9.05 -1.57 8.53
C VAL A 116 10.25 -1.25 9.41
N TYR A 117 11.42 -1.76 9.04
CA TYR A 117 12.66 -1.47 9.77
C TYR A 117 13.30 -0.20 9.22
N ILE A 118 13.43 0.84 10.05
CA ILE A 118 14.04 2.12 9.67
C ILE A 118 14.88 2.64 10.83
N LYS A 119 16.10 3.08 10.52
CA LYS A 119 17.08 3.64 11.47
C LYS A 119 17.21 2.78 12.73
N GLU A 120 17.59 1.52 12.52
CA GLU A 120 17.84 0.53 13.57
C GLU A 120 16.63 0.18 14.45
N SER A 121 15.40 0.54 14.04
CA SER A 121 14.17 0.32 14.81
C SER A 121 13.03 -0.18 13.95
N TRP A 122 12.09 -0.90 14.55
CA TRP A 122 10.83 -1.30 13.91
C TRP A 122 9.76 -0.23 14.09
N TRP A 123 9.11 0.15 13.00
CA TRP A 123 8.08 1.18 12.97
C TRP A 123 6.78 0.62 12.41
N SER A 124 5.66 0.96 13.07
CA SER A 124 4.34 0.68 12.50
C SER A 124 4.21 1.37 11.14
N THR A 125 3.42 0.79 10.23
CA THR A 125 3.19 1.40 8.91
C THR A 125 2.57 2.81 9.01
N GLU A 126 1.79 3.08 10.07
CA GLU A 126 1.21 4.39 10.34
C GLU A 126 2.22 5.39 10.90
N ASP A 127 3.12 4.99 11.81
CA ASP A 127 4.12 5.92 12.37
C ASP A 127 5.28 6.17 11.41
N ALA A 128 5.60 5.20 10.54
CA ALA A 128 6.65 5.35 9.54
C ALA A 128 6.39 6.44 8.50
N ILE A 129 5.12 6.89 8.36
CA ILE A 129 4.71 7.96 7.45
C ILE A 129 4.38 9.28 8.17
N ARG A 130 4.68 9.37 9.48
CA ARG A 130 4.47 10.59 10.28
C ARG A 130 5.71 11.46 10.28
N THR A 131 5.52 12.71 10.65
CA THR A 131 6.54 13.75 10.73
C THR A 131 6.24 14.64 11.92
N SER A 132 7.29 15.06 12.62
CA SER A 132 7.22 16.05 13.70
C SER A 132 7.55 17.45 13.20
N ASP A 133 8.18 17.55 12.02
CA ASP A 133 8.52 18.81 11.38
C ASP A 133 7.25 19.55 10.90
N PRO A 134 6.93 20.72 11.48
CA PRO A 134 5.77 21.51 11.07
C PRO A 134 5.93 22.15 9.68
N ALA A 135 7.15 22.20 9.13
CA ALA A 135 7.37 22.67 7.76
C ALA A 135 6.87 21.65 6.72
N ARG A 136 6.68 20.39 7.12
CA ARG A 136 6.08 19.35 6.27
C ARG A 136 4.56 19.40 6.31
N GLU A 137 4.00 20.37 5.58
CA GLU A 137 2.56 20.53 5.41
C GLU A 137 2.24 20.88 3.94
N GLY A 138 1.16 20.31 3.41
CA GLY A 138 0.77 20.46 2.02
C GLY A 138 1.60 19.59 1.07
N LEU A 139 1.63 19.97 -0.20
CA LEU A 139 2.22 19.18 -1.28
C LEU A 139 3.70 19.53 -1.44
N MET A 140 4.57 18.56 -1.18
CA MET A 140 6.02 18.78 -1.17
C MET A 140 6.75 17.81 -2.10
N LYS A 141 7.77 18.31 -2.80
CA LYS A 141 8.65 17.49 -3.64
C LYS A 141 9.45 16.52 -2.79
N VAL A 142 9.53 15.27 -3.23
CA VAL A 142 10.39 14.26 -2.62
C VAL A 142 11.84 14.56 -2.98
N GLN A 143 12.68 14.80 -1.97
CA GLN A 143 14.08 15.20 -2.13
C GLN A 143 15.05 14.31 -1.34
N SER A 144 14.61 13.77 -0.21
CA SER A 144 15.42 12.94 0.68
C SER A 144 15.16 11.45 0.52
N PHE A 145 16.11 10.63 0.99
CA PHE A 145 15.96 9.19 1.12
C PHE A 145 14.82 8.82 2.06
N GLY A 146 14.64 9.56 3.17
CA GLY A 146 13.51 9.37 4.09
C GLY A 146 12.15 9.54 3.39
N GLU A 147 12.00 10.58 2.58
CA GLU A 147 10.78 10.80 1.80
C GLU A 147 10.59 9.74 0.71
N ARG A 148 11.67 9.20 0.13
CA ARG A 148 11.58 8.05 -0.79
C ARG A 148 11.06 6.80 -0.09
N ILE A 149 11.46 6.55 1.16
CA ILE A 149 10.88 5.48 1.97
C ILE A 149 9.40 5.73 2.26
N VAL A 150 9.02 6.95 2.64
CA VAL A 150 7.60 7.30 2.88
C VAL A 150 6.77 7.10 1.61
N LEU A 151 7.27 7.51 0.44
CA LEU A 151 6.63 7.28 -0.86
C LEU A 151 6.46 5.79 -1.13
N PHE A 152 7.48 4.97 -0.87
CA PHE A 152 7.42 3.52 -1.00
C PHE A 152 6.36 2.91 -0.07
N ILE A 153 6.31 3.33 1.19
CA ILE A 153 5.32 2.84 2.16
C ILE A 153 3.90 3.20 1.70
N LEU A 154 3.66 4.44 1.26
CA LEU A 154 2.35 4.85 0.74
C LEU A 154 1.94 4.02 -0.49
N ASN A 155 2.87 3.78 -1.40
CA ASN A 155 2.62 3.14 -2.69
C ASN A 155 2.47 1.61 -2.56
N VAL A 156 3.49 0.94 -2.04
CA VAL A 156 3.59 -0.52 -2.10
C VAL A 156 2.89 -1.17 -0.91
N ILE A 157 3.00 -0.54 0.27
CA ILE A 157 2.45 -1.12 1.51
C ILE A 157 1.02 -0.64 1.73
N ILE A 158 0.80 0.65 1.94
CA ILE A 158 -0.51 1.19 2.31
C ILE A 158 -1.49 1.04 1.14
N PHE A 159 -1.18 1.56 -0.05
CA PHE A 159 -2.02 1.33 -1.22
C PHE A 159 -2.01 -0.15 -1.59
N GLY A 160 -0.85 -0.72 -1.95
CA GLY A 160 -0.76 -2.06 -2.55
C GLY A 160 -1.24 -3.22 -1.68
N ARG A 161 -1.14 -3.14 -0.35
CA ARG A 161 -1.49 -4.24 0.58
C ARG A 161 -2.65 -3.93 1.52
N LEU A 162 -2.82 -2.69 1.99
CA LEU A 162 -3.77 -2.37 3.06
C LEU A 162 -5.06 -1.71 2.57
N GLU A 163 -4.98 -0.81 1.58
CA GLU A 163 -6.11 0.03 1.16
C GLU A 163 -6.62 -0.26 -0.26
N ARG A 164 -5.94 -1.11 -1.05
CA ARG A 164 -6.42 -1.59 -2.35
C ARG A 164 -7.50 -2.65 -2.17
N ASN A 165 -8.50 -2.65 -3.06
CA ASN A 165 -9.44 -3.76 -3.16
C ASN A 165 -8.72 -4.94 -3.83
N LEU A 166 -8.62 -6.07 -3.13
CA LEU A 166 -7.90 -7.24 -3.65
C LEU A 166 -8.58 -7.87 -4.87
N ASP A 167 -9.88 -7.62 -5.07
CA ASP A 167 -10.67 -8.11 -6.22
C ASP A 167 -10.47 -7.25 -7.50
N ASP A 168 -9.73 -6.14 -7.40
CA ASP A 168 -9.43 -5.23 -8.51
C ASP A 168 -8.02 -5.55 -9.06
N ASP A 169 -7.87 -6.73 -9.65
CA ASP A 169 -6.59 -7.32 -10.09
C ASP A 169 -5.82 -6.45 -11.11
N ASP A 170 -6.48 -5.50 -11.75
CA ASP A 170 -5.92 -4.70 -12.86
C ASP A 170 -5.14 -3.45 -12.42
N MET A 171 -5.12 -3.09 -11.13
CA MET A 171 -4.51 -1.84 -10.67
C MET A 171 -3.54 -2.00 -9.49
N PHE A 172 -2.32 -2.47 -9.76
CA PHE A 172 -1.20 -2.37 -8.82
C PHE A 172 -0.15 -1.37 -9.31
N PHE A 173 0.41 -0.62 -8.37
CA PHE A 173 1.53 0.26 -8.65
C PHE A 173 2.83 -0.48 -8.33
N LEU A 174 3.74 -0.52 -9.29
CA LEU A 174 5.10 -0.98 -9.06
C LEU A 174 5.87 0.05 -8.22
N PRO A 175 6.96 -0.37 -7.54
CA PRO A 175 7.90 0.57 -6.97
C PRO A 175 8.36 1.60 -8.01
N HIS A 176 8.43 2.87 -7.62
CA HIS A 176 8.83 3.95 -8.52
C HIS A 176 10.32 3.88 -8.84
N SER A 177 10.70 4.43 -9.99
CA SER A 177 12.12 4.55 -10.32
C SER A 177 12.78 5.59 -9.40
N VAL A 178 14.06 5.42 -9.10
CA VAL A 178 14.84 6.44 -8.36
C VAL A 178 14.84 7.80 -9.08
N LYS A 179 14.76 7.78 -10.41
CA LYS A 179 14.77 8.98 -11.29
C LYS A 179 13.39 9.63 -11.43
N GLU A 180 12.35 8.96 -10.94
CA GLU A 180 10.98 9.41 -11.08
C GLU A 180 10.70 10.55 -10.10
N GLN A 181 10.12 11.65 -10.60
CA GLN A 181 9.74 12.77 -9.73
C GLN A 181 8.45 12.44 -9.01
N ALA A 182 8.36 12.86 -7.75
CA ALA A 182 7.21 12.64 -6.91
C ALA A 182 6.98 13.82 -5.98
N LYS A 183 5.72 14.02 -5.58
CA LYS A 183 5.36 14.88 -4.45
C LYS A 183 4.50 14.11 -3.46
N ILE A 184 4.71 14.35 -2.17
CA ILE A 184 3.93 13.81 -1.06
C ILE A 184 3.01 14.90 -0.55
N MET A 185 1.75 14.56 -0.31
CA MET A 185 0.81 15.42 0.40
C MET A 185 0.91 15.14 1.89
N TRP A 186 1.41 16.11 2.64
CA TRP A 186 1.49 16.10 4.10
C TRP A 186 0.30 16.84 4.69
N ARG A 187 -0.28 16.30 5.76
CA ARG A 187 -1.36 16.96 6.47
C ARG A 187 -1.41 16.53 7.92
N HIS A 188 -1.38 17.51 8.83
CA HIS A 188 -1.45 17.28 10.28
C HIS A 188 -0.38 16.28 10.78
N GLY A 189 0.87 16.43 10.32
CA GLY A 189 2.00 15.61 10.77
C GLY A 189 2.03 14.19 10.19
N ALA A 190 1.33 13.92 9.09
CA ALA A 190 1.38 12.64 8.40
C ALA A 190 1.31 12.78 6.87
N ALA A 191 1.95 11.85 6.16
CA ALA A 191 1.80 11.73 4.72
C ALA A 191 0.45 11.06 4.40
N VAL A 192 -0.41 11.75 3.64
CA VAL A 192 -1.80 11.32 3.38
C VAL A 192 -2.07 10.97 1.92
N GLY A 193 -1.08 11.14 1.06
CA GLY A 193 -1.16 10.79 -0.35
C GLY A 193 0.10 11.22 -1.10
N PHE A 194 0.16 10.88 -2.37
CA PHE A 194 1.26 11.26 -3.25
C PHE A 194 0.79 11.31 -4.70
N TYR A 195 1.59 11.94 -5.55
CA TYR A 195 1.56 11.67 -6.97
C TYR A 195 2.99 11.62 -7.54
N THR A 196 3.13 11.01 -8.72
CA THR A 196 4.40 10.90 -9.44
C THR A 196 4.26 11.45 -10.86
N THR A 197 5.41 11.80 -11.44
CA THR A 197 5.48 12.37 -12.78
C THR A 197 6.52 11.65 -13.61
N LYS A 198 6.10 11.23 -14.81
CA LYS A 198 7.00 10.87 -15.90
C LYS A 198 7.32 12.13 -16.70
N MET A 199 8.58 12.54 -16.69
CA MET A 199 9.01 13.75 -17.40
C MET A 199 9.05 13.50 -18.90
N LYS A 200 8.73 14.53 -19.68
CA LYS A 200 9.01 14.54 -21.12
C LYS A 200 10.49 14.24 -21.37
N GLY A 201 10.78 13.32 -22.27
CA GLY A 201 12.13 12.83 -22.55
C GLY A 201 12.61 11.69 -21.64
N SER A 202 11.90 11.34 -20.57
CA SER A 202 12.23 10.18 -19.74
C SER A 202 11.84 8.86 -20.41
N LEU A 203 12.56 7.77 -20.11
CA LEU A 203 12.31 6.46 -20.72
C LEU A 203 10.96 5.84 -20.28
N CYS A 204 10.23 5.25 -21.23
CA CYS A 204 8.94 4.58 -21.00
C CYS A 204 9.05 3.21 -20.33
N GLY A 205 10.25 2.78 -19.97
CA GLY A 205 10.56 1.48 -19.38
C GLY A 205 12.03 1.12 -19.60
N SER A 206 12.50 0.06 -18.95
CA SER A 206 13.83 -0.49 -19.20
C SER A 206 13.84 -1.23 -20.54
N GLY A 207 14.64 -0.77 -21.50
CA GLY A 207 14.97 -1.54 -22.71
C GLY A 207 14.16 -1.23 -23.97
N THR A 208 13.17 -0.33 -23.93
CA THR A 208 12.43 0.06 -25.16
C THR A 208 13.18 1.08 -26.01
N GLY A 209 14.07 1.88 -25.39
CA GLY A 209 14.70 3.05 -26.03
C GLY A 209 13.72 4.17 -26.37
N VAL A 210 12.46 4.08 -25.92
CA VAL A 210 11.40 5.06 -26.21
C VAL A 210 11.21 6.00 -25.04
N CYS A 211 11.09 7.30 -25.31
CA CYS A 211 10.87 8.33 -24.31
C CYS A 211 9.46 8.91 -24.34
N TYR A 212 8.95 9.33 -23.17
CA TYR A 212 7.71 10.07 -23.05
C TYR A 212 7.76 11.37 -23.86
N LEU A 213 6.71 11.64 -24.64
CA LEU A 213 6.65 12.83 -25.53
C LEU A 213 6.03 14.06 -24.86
N LEU A 214 5.48 13.89 -23.66
CA LEU A 214 4.85 14.92 -22.84
C LEU A 214 5.00 14.58 -21.36
N PRO A 215 4.87 15.55 -20.44
CA PRO A 215 4.78 15.27 -19.01
C PRO A 215 3.53 14.42 -18.71
N VAL A 216 3.66 13.41 -17.84
CA VAL A 216 2.54 12.54 -17.47
C VAL A 216 2.39 12.46 -15.95
N PHE A 217 1.19 12.77 -15.46
CA PHE A 217 0.72 12.48 -14.12
C PHE A 217 0.45 10.98 -14.00
N ASP A 218 1.40 10.26 -13.41
CA ASP A 218 1.53 8.82 -13.63
C ASP A 218 0.78 7.99 -12.60
N THR A 219 1.28 7.96 -11.36
CA THR A 219 0.57 7.33 -10.24
C THR A 219 0.13 8.39 -9.25
N VAL A 220 -1.09 8.23 -8.74
CA VAL A 220 -1.68 9.11 -7.73
C VAL A 220 -2.42 8.27 -6.70
N PHE A 221 -2.27 8.63 -5.44
CA PHE A 221 -2.96 7.97 -4.35
C PHE A 221 -3.29 8.96 -3.25
N VAL A 222 -4.52 8.85 -2.73
CA VAL A 222 -4.97 9.52 -1.51
C VAL A 222 -5.50 8.47 -0.58
N ARG A 223 -5.00 8.46 0.66
CA ARG A 223 -5.44 7.56 1.72
C ARG A 223 -6.94 7.64 1.92
N ARG A 224 -7.60 6.50 2.13
CA ARG A 224 -9.06 6.35 2.20
C ARG A 224 -9.70 7.33 3.19
N LYS A 225 -9.10 7.48 4.38
CA LYS A 225 -9.55 8.40 5.44
C LYS A 225 -9.44 9.89 5.08
N HIS A 226 -8.71 10.23 4.00
CA HIS A 226 -8.51 11.59 3.50
C HIS A 226 -9.16 11.84 2.12
N ARG A 227 -9.88 10.87 1.55
CA ARG A 227 -10.59 11.04 0.27
C ARG A 227 -11.80 11.97 0.43
N ARG A 228 -12.28 12.49 -0.71
CA ARG A 228 -13.42 13.45 -0.79
C ARG A 228 -13.18 14.78 -0.07
N GLN A 229 -11.92 15.17 0.11
CA GLN A 229 -11.51 16.44 0.72
C GLN A 229 -10.76 17.34 -0.29
N GLY A 230 -10.96 17.13 -1.59
CA GLY A 230 -10.33 17.94 -2.65
C GLY A 230 -8.85 17.63 -2.94
N LEU A 231 -8.21 16.72 -2.20
CA LEU A 231 -6.75 16.45 -2.33
C LEU A 231 -6.33 15.96 -3.73
N GLY A 232 -7.11 15.07 -4.36
CA GLY A 232 -6.80 14.60 -5.71
C GLY A 232 -6.87 15.72 -6.76
N THR A 233 -7.85 16.62 -6.62
CA THR A 233 -7.98 17.81 -7.47
C THR A 233 -6.83 18.79 -7.23
N ALA A 234 -6.40 18.97 -5.98
CA ALA A 234 -5.24 19.81 -5.65
C ALA A 234 -3.94 19.27 -6.26
N MET A 235 -3.72 17.95 -6.21
CA MET A 235 -2.56 17.31 -6.85
C MET A 235 -2.59 17.45 -8.38
N LEU A 236 -3.75 17.28 -9.02
CA LEU A 236 -3.89 17.45 -10.47
C LEU A 236 -3.65 18.91 -10.88
N ARG A 237 -4.17 19.87 -10.10
CA ARG A 237 -3.93 21.30 -10.30
C ARG A 237 -2.43 21.64 -10.24
N ASP A 238 -1.77 21.23 -9.16
CA ASP A 238 -0.34 21.46 -8.97
C ASP A 238 0.51 20.83 -10.09
N PHE A 239 0.10 19.67 -10.62
CA PHE A 239 0.75 19.09 -11.80
C PHE A 239 0.58 19.99 -13.05
N CYS A 240 -0.63 20.49 -13.34
CA CYS A 240 -0.84 21.38 -14.49
C CYS A 240 -0.05 22.70 -14.36
N GLU A 241 -0.02 23.27 -13.15
CA GLU A 241 0.74 24.48 -12.83
C GLU A 241 2.26 24.26 -12.88
N THR A 242 2.73 23.03 -12.71
CA THR A 242 4.16 22.68 -12.84
C THR A 242 4.63 22.74 -14.30
N PHE A 243 3.73 22.58 -15.28
CA PHE A 243 4.05 22.54 -16.70
C PHE A 243 3.19 23.54 -17.49
N PRO A 244 3.32 24.86 -17.25
CA PRO A 244 2.44 25.86 -17.88
C PRO A 244 2.64 25.97 -19.40
N ASP A 245 3.86 25.71 -19.89
CA ASP A 245 4.24 25.89 -21.29
C ASP A 245 3.97 24.65 -22.18
N ASP A 246 3.59 23.51 -21.59
CA ASP A 246 3.28 22.31 -22.38
C ASP A 246 1.82 22.35 -22.87
N GLU A 247 1.66 22.36 -24.20
CA GLU A 247 0.36 22.32 -24.89
C GLU A 247 -0.46 21.05 -24.61
N ALA A 248 0.21 19.96 -24.20
CA ALA A 248 -0.42 18.71 -23.85
C ALA A 248 0.22 18.08 -22.62
N LEU A 249 -0.62 17.68 -21.68
CA LEU A 249 -0.29 17.01 -20.44
C LEU A 249 -1.00 15.66 -20.39
N GLY A 250 -0.29 14.64 -19.90
CA GLY A 250 -0.80 13.29 -19.78
C GLY A 250 -1.29 12.95 -18.38
N VAL A 251 -2.28 12.09 -18.30
CA VAL A 251 -2.60 11.25 -17.13
C VAL A 251 -2.47 9.79 -17.58
N SER A 252 -1.73 8.98 -16.84
CA SER A 252 -1.42 7.61 -17.27
C SER A 252 -2.67 6.75 -17.41
N TYR A 253 -2.71 5.95 -18.49
CA TYR A 253 -3.65 4.86 -18.68
C TYR A 253 -3.17 3.58 -17.95
N PRO A 254 -4.08 2.79 -17.34
CA PRO A 254 -5.51 3.03 -17.20
C PRO A 254 -5.82 4.02 -16.06
N MET A 255 -6.79 4.92 -16.28
CA MET A 255 -7.30 5.76 -15.20
C MET A 255 -8.42 5.07 -14.41
N SER A 256 -8.35 5.17 -13.08
CA SER A 256 -9.39 4.66 -12.20
C SER A 256 -10.72 5.44 -12.33
N PRO A 257 -11.88 4.83 -12.02
CA PRO A 257 -13.16 5.55 -11.98
C PRO A 257 -13.12 6.78 -11.06
N ALA A 258 -12.42 6.69 -9.93
CA ALA A 258 -12.23 7.81 -9.02
C ALA A 258 -11.42 8.95 -9.66
N MET A 259 -10.38 8.64 -10.43
CA MET A 259 -9.59 9.64 -11.14
C MET A 259 -10.40 10.31 -12.25
N TYR A 260 -11.26 9.58 -12.97
CA TYR A 260 -12.20 10.19 -13.91
C TYR A 260 -13.11 11.23 -13.24
N GLN A 261 -13.59 10.96 -12.02
CA GLN A 261 -14.38 11.93 -11.27
C GLN A 261 -13.56 13.16 -10.86
N VAL A 262 -12.31 12.97 -10.43
CA VAL A 262 -11.37 14.08 -10.16
C VAL A 262 -11.17 14.94 -11.40
N CYS A 263 -10.86 14.34 -12.55
CA CYS A 263 -10.71 15.04 -13.82
C CYS A 263 -11.99 15.77 -14.22
N ARG A 264 -13.16 15.15 -14.09
CA ARG A 264 -14.46 15.76 -14.41
C ARG A 264 -14.66 17.05 -13.61
N GLN A 265 -14.48 16.99 -12.27
CA GLN A 265 -14.65 18.16 -11.40
C GLN A 265 -13.60 19.23 -11.67
N PHE A 266 -12.34 18.84 -11.86
CA PHE A 266 -11.26 19.77 -12.18
C PHE A 266 -11.52 20.53 -13.49
N LEU A 267 -11.87 19.83 -14.57
CA LEU A 267 -12.11 20.41 -15.89
C LEU A 267 -13.41 21.22 -15.99
N LEU A 268 -14.35 21.03 -15.05
CA LEU A 268 -15.50 21.92 -14.92
C LEU A 268 -15.07 23.31 -14.42
N VAL A 269 -14.16 23.36 -13.44
CA VAL A 269 -13.69 24.59 -12.79
C VAL A 269 -12.56 25.27 -13.58
N CYS A 270 -11.73 24.50 -14.30
CA CYS A 270 -10.59 24.97 -15.08
C CYS A 270 -10.82 24.69 -16.58
N PRO A 271 -11.64 25.50 -17.27
CA PRO A 271 -11.93 25.32 -18.70
C PRO A 271 -10.70 25.40 -19.61
N GLU A 272 -9.68 26.16 -19.21
CA GLU A 272 -8.39 26.28 -19.89
C GLU A 272 -7.65 24.94 -20.03
N GLU A 273 -7.85 24.02 -19.09
CA GLU A 273 -7.18 22.70 -19.09
C GLU A 273 -7.90 21.66 -19.97
N ARG A 274 -9.11 21.95 -20.48
CA ARG A 274 -9.93 21.00 -21.26
C ARG A 274 -9.24 20.55 -22.55
N GLY A 275 -8.47 21.43 -23.18
CA GLY A 275 -7.67 21.11 -24.37
C GLY A 275 -6.32 20.46 -24.05
N ARG A 276 -5.84 20.62 -22.81
CA ARG A 276 -4.47 20.28 -22.40
C ARG A 276 -4.37 18.89 -21.76
N LEU A 277 -5.42 18.38 -21.12
CA LEU A 277 -5.37 17.10 -20.40
C LEU A 277 -5.82 15.88 -21.24
N TRP A 278 -4.93 14.89 -21.32
CA TRP A 278 -5.11 13.66 -22.10
C TRP A 278 -4.86 12.42 -21.27
N GLU A 279 -5.67 11.38 -21.43
CA GLU A 279 -5.34 10.04 -20.95
C GLU A 279 -4.35 9.41 -21.93
N VAL A 280 -3.23 8.89 -21.42
CA VAL A 280 -2.04 8.58 -22.23
C VAL A 280 -1.58 7.14 -22.02
N LYS A 281 -1.43 6.41 -23.12
CA LYS A 281 -0.57 5.21 -23.18
C LYS A 281 0.85 5.62 -23.55
N PRO A 282 1.91 5.09 -22.91
CA PRO A 282 3.29 5.43 -23.28
C PRO A 282 3.60 5.13 -24.76
N PRO A 283 4.39 5.95 -25.46
CA PRO A 283 5.01 7.21 -25.03
C PRO A 283 4.14 8.47 -25.08
N GLY A 284 2.88 8.36 -25.50
CA GLY A 284 1.95 9.48 -25.58
C GLY A 284 2.01 10.29 -26.88
N ALA A 285 2.32 9.62 -27.98
CA ALA A 285 2.12 10.18 -29.31
C ALA A 285 0.64 10.50 -29.59
N TRP A 286 0.34 11.24 -30.67
CA TRP A 286 -1.02 11.68 -31.00
C TRP A 286 -2.03 10.52 -31.08
N GLY A 287 -1.64 9.36 -31.63
CA GLY A 287 -2.49 8.17 -31.69
C GLY A 287 -2.60 7.37 -30.38
N GLN A 288 -1.92 7.80 -29.32
CA GLN A 288 -1.83 7.10 -28.02
C GLN A 288 -2.43 7.92 -26.87
N ARG A 289 -3.13 9.00 -27.20
CA ARG A 289 -3.73 9.90 -26.23
C ARG A 289 -5.19 10.17 -26.56
N ILE A 290 -6.02 10.22 -25.52
CA ILE A 290 -7.45 10.50 -25.63
C ILE A 290 -7.77 11.72 -24.77
N ASN A 291 -8.41 12.74 -25.33
CA ASN A 291 -8.74 13.93 -24.56
C ASN A 291 -9.70 13.57 -23.41
N ILE A 292 -9.31 13.91 -22.18
CA ILE A 292 -10.05 13.49 -20.99
C ILE A 292 -11.42 14.17 -20.94
N TRP A 293 -11.47 15.47 -21.27
CA TRP A 293 -12.73 16.24 -21.27
C TRP A 293 -13.77 15.61 -22.20
N LEU A 294 -13.39 15.31 -23.45
CA LEU A 294 -14.29 14.66 -24.40
C LEU A 294 -14.74 13.29 -23.89
N LYS A 295 -13.83 12.49 -23.33
CA LYS A 295 -14.16 11.16 -22.78
C LYS A 295 -15.15 11.23 -21.62
N VAL A 296 -14.99 12.16 -20.67
CA VAL A 296 -15.92 12.28 -19.52
C VAL A 296 -17.29 12.84 -19.90
N GLN A 297 -17.39 13.63 -20.98
CA GLN A 297 -18.68 14.11 -21.49
C GLN A 297 -19.52 13.00 -22.12
N LEU A 298 -18.87 12.01 -22.74
CA LEU A 298 -19.53 10.89 -23.40
C LEU A 298 -19.93 9.76 -22.43
N GLN A 299 -19.39 9.75 -21.21
CA GLN A 299 -19.75 8.75 -20.21
C GLN A 299 -21.07 9.11 -19.48
N PRO A 300 -21.97 8.14 -19.26
CA PRO A 300 -23.15 8.34 -18.42
C PRO A 300 -22.76 8.87 -17.05
N ARG A 301 -23.49 9.86 -16.53
CA ARG A 301 -23.31 10.31 -15.15
C ARG A 301 -23.71 9.16 -14.23
N LEU A 302 -22.73 8.50 -13.63
CA LEU A 302 -22.98 7.61 -12.49
C LEU A 302 -23.66 8.43 -11.39
N PRO A 303 -24.75 7.94 -10.76
CA PRO A 303 -25.38 8.66 -9.68
C PRO A 303 -24.36 8.92 -8.57
N ASP A 304 -24.24 10.19 -8.18
CA ASP A 304 -23.50 10.55 -6.97
C ASP A 304 -24.15 9.80 -5.80
N SER A 305 -23.38 9.00 -5.07
CA SER A 305 -23.84 8.46 -3.79
C SER A 305 -24.00 9.63 -2.82
N HIS A 306 -25.18 10.23 -2.81
CA HIS A 306 -25.53 11.27 -1.86
C HIS A 306 -25.50 10.73 -0.43
N PRO A 307 -25.03 11.52 0.56
CA PRO A 307 -25.08 11.14 1.96
C PRO A 307 -26.53 11.13 2.44
N GLY A 308 -26.87 10.13 3.25
CA GLY A 308 -28.24 9.85 3.67
C GLY A 308 -28.89 11.00 4.42
N ASN A 309 -30.10 11.35 3.98
CA ASN A 309 -31.16 11.78 4.87
C ASN A 309 -32.06 10.56 5.11
N SER A 310 -31.73 9.79 6.16
CA SER A 310 -32.73 8.95 6.81
C SER A 310 -33.52 9.89 7.71
N GLU A 311 -34.65 10.40 7.21
CA GLU A 311 -35.64 10.96 8.12
C GLU A 311 -36.21 9.78 8.93
N GLU A 312 -35.99 9.86 10.23
CA GLU A 312 -36.49 8.96 11.24
C GLU A 312 -38.03 9.07 11.26
N GLU A 313 -38.74 8.08 10.72
CA GLU A 313 -40.15 7.87 11.10
C GLU A 313 -40.19 7.12 12.44
N ASP A 314 -40.21 7.91 13.51
CA ASP A 314 -40.71 7.54 14.82
C ASP A 314 -42.21 7.25 14.75
N VAL A 315 -42.58 5.97 14.86
CA VAL A 315 -43.84 5.60 15.51
C VAL A 315 -43.58 4.45 16.47
N SER A 316 -43.18 4.84 17.68
CA SER A 316 -43.47 4.09 18.90
C SER A 316 -44.97 3.77 19.02
N ARG A 317 -45.32 2.47 19.18
CA ARG A 317 -46.34 2.00 20.14
C ARG A 317 -46.26 0.49 20.35
N HIS A 318 -45.80 0.13 21.54
CA HIS A 318 -45.83 -1.22 22.08
C HIS A 318 -47.26 -1.67 22.46
N ALA A 319 -47.50 -2.95 22.17
CA ALA A 319 -48.25 -3.96 22.94
C ALA A 319 -49.60 -3.61 23.60
N ARG A 320 -50.68 -4.29 23.17
CA ARG A 320 -51.67 -4.93 24.06
C ARG A 320 -52.33 -6.16 23.42
N THR A 321 -52.55 -7.16 24.27
CA THR A 321 -53.08 -8.52 24.12
C THR A 321 -54.62 -8.61 24.16
N SER A 322 -55.14 -9.84 23.95
CA SER A 322 -56.48 -10.42 24.26
C SER A 322 -57.43 -10.55 23.05
N TRP A 323 -57.74 -11.75 22.51
CA TRP A 323 -58.46 -12.96 23.00
C TRP A 323 -59.95 -13.03 22.56
N ASN A 324 -60.31 -14.18 21.95
CA ASN A 324 -61.61 -14.88 21.83
C ASN A 324 -62.66 -14.36 20.82
N ASP A 325 -63.47 -15.15 20.10
CA ASP A 325 -63.72 -16.60 19.97
C ASP A 325 -64.63 -16.89 18.71
N ARG A 326 -64.24 -17.89 17.88
CA ARG A 326 -64.99 -19.01 17.18
C ARG A 326 -66.50 -18.91 16.71
N PRO A 327 -67.06 -19.89 15.93
CA PRO A 327 -66.75 -20.42 14.57
C PRO A 327 -68.03 -20.69 13.68
N ARG A 328 -67.87 -21.09 12.41
CA ARG A 328 -68.80 -22.08 11.80
C ARG A 328 -68.22 -22.82 10.58
N GLN A 329 -68.45 -24.14 10.58
CA GLN A 329 -68.00 -25.16 9.62
C GLN A 329 -68.94 -25.27 8.41
N SER A 330 -68.44 -25.81 7.29
CA SER A 330 -69.03 -26.90 6.47
C SER A 330 -68.16 -27.18 5.22
N ALA A 331 -67.74 -28.42 5.02
CA ALA A 331 -67.16 -29.00 3.77
C ALA A 331 -68.25 -29.85 3.05
N PRO A 332 -67.99 -30.80 2.12
CA PRO A 332 -66.99 -30.98 1.03
C PRO A 332 -67.65 -31.42 -0.32
N GLY A 333 -66.85 -31.74 -1.35
CA GLY A 333 -67.23 -32.60 -2.50
C GLY A 333 -66.41 -32.32 -3.78
N ASP A 334 -65.41 -33.14 -4.12
CA ASP A 334 -65.42 -34.27 -5.10
C ASP A 334 -65.39 -33.77 -6.57
N SER A 335 -64.66 -34.29 -7.57
CA SER A 335 -63.81 -35.47 -7.81
C SER A 335 -63.18 -35.26 -9.23
N SER A 336 -61.98 -35.70 -9.61
CA SER A 336 -61.65 -37.01 -10.25
C SER A 336 -60.82 -36.86 -11.56
N LYS A 337 -59.80 -37.74 -11.69
CA LYS A 337 -59.16 -38.36 -12.90
C LYS A 337 -58.21 -37.50 -13.76
N GLU A 338 -56.92 -37.80 -13.97
CA GLU A 338 -56.11 -39.01 -14.30
C GLU A 338 -56.05 -39.39 -15.80
N ARG A 339 -54.81 -39.68 -16.26
CA ARG A 339 -54.29 -40.42 -17.45
C ARG A 339 -53.76 -39.57 -18.61
N THR A 340 -52.46 -39.53 -18.93
CA THR A 340 -51.41 -40.51 -19.35
C THR A 340 -51.27 -40.72 -20.87
N ARG A 341 -50.02 -40.54 -21.33
CA ARG A 341 -49.22 -41.38 -22.26
C ARG A 341 -49.27 -41.14 -23.79
N GLY A 342 -48.06 -41.14 -24.37
CA GLY A 342 -47.72 -41.55 -25.75
C GLY A 342 -46.90 -40.50 -26.51
N GLU A 343 -45.56 -40.60 -26.57
CA GLU A 343 -44.75 -41.29 -27.62
C GLU A 343 -44.61 -40.41 -28.89
N GLU A 344 -43.49 -40.28 -29.62
CA GLU A 344 -42.08 -40.70 -29.54
C GLU A 344 -41.38 -40.10 -30.80
N LEU A 345 -40.09 -39.71 -30.70
CA LEU A 345 -38.96 -39.91 -31.66
C LEU A 345 -39.14 -39.63 -33.19
N GLU A 346 -38.17 -39.16 -33.99
CA GLU A 346 -36.73 -39.38 -33.96
C GLU A 346 -35.92 -38.51 -34.97
N HIS A 347 -34.66 -38.23 -34.58
CA HIS A 347 -33.36 -38.20 -35.30
C HIS A 347 -33.19 -37.80 -36.78
N THR A 348 -32.16 -37.01 -37.11
CA THR A 348 -30.75 -37.48 -37.33
C THR A 348 -29.77 -36.29 -37.31
N LYS A 349 -28.70 -36.26 -36.49
CA LYS A 349 -27.33 -36.85 -36.68
C LYS A 349 -26.62 -36.33 -37.94
N ASN A 350 -25.34 -35.95 -38.01
CA ASN A 350 -24.12 -36.11 -37.20
C ASN A 350 -23.04 -35.16 -37.83
N ASP A 351 -22.15 -34.43 -37.14
CA ASP A 351 -20.97 -34.82 -36.30
C ASP A 351 -19.62 -34.74 -37.13
N PRO A 352 -18.40 -34.94 -36.59
CA PRO A 352 -17.45 -33.90 -36.12
C PRO A 352 -15.96 -34.13 -36.53
N ASP A 353 -14.99 -33.35 -36.00
CA ASP A 353 -13.63 -33.79 -35.54
C ASP A 353 -12.86 -32.60 -34.90
N ARG A 354 -12.46 -32.59 -33.61
CA ARG A 354 -11.27 -33.18 -32.90
C ARG A 354 -9.91 -32.58 -33.33
N GLY A 355 -8.94 -32.34 -32.44
CA GLY A 355 -8.74 -32.86 -31.09
C GLY A 355 -7.78 -32.03 -30.21
N ALA A 356 -7.67 -32.48 -28.96
CA ALA A 356 -6.87 -31.96 -27.87
C ALA A 356 -5.48 -32.61 -27.81
N GLU A 357 -4.55 -32.00 -27.07
CA GLU A 357 -3.60 -32.71 -26.19
C GLU A 357 -2.97 -31.74 -25.16
N GLU A 358 -2.53 -32.32 -24.06
CA GLU A 358 -2.22 -31.77 -22.73
C GLU A 358 -0.71 -31.94 -22.40
N GLU A 359 -0.26 -31.47 -21.22
CA GLU A 359 1.03 -31.77 -20.51
C GLU A 359 2.32 -31.03 -20.99
N ASP A 360 3.36 -30.71 -20.20
CA ASP A 360 3.75 -30.71 -18.76
C ASP A 360 5.10 -29.90 -18.64
N MET A 361 5.54 -29.60 -17.41
CA MET A 361 6.76 -28.90 -16.97
C MET A 361 8.10 -29.42 -17.55
N GLY A 362 9.13 -28.54 -17.60
CA GLY A 362 10.53 -28.97 -17.78
C GLY A 362 11.58 -27.86 -17.72
N LEU A 363 12.56 -28.04 -16.83
CA LEU A 363 13.69 -27.17 -16.45
C LEU A 363 14.88 -27.17 -17.45
N VAL A 364 15.69 -26.10 -17.36
CA VAL A 364 17.16 -25.99 -17.63
C VAL A 364 17.64 -25.90 -19.08
N GLY A 365 18.48 -24.88 -19.35
CA GLY A 365 19.44 -24.86 -20.45
C GLY A 365 20.14 -23.52 -20.65
N GLN A 366 21.31 -23.32 -20.04
CA GLN A 366 22.28 -22.29 -20.48
C GLN A 366 22.69 -22.52 -21.94
N PRO A 367 23.21 -21.47 -22.60
CA PRO A 367 24.43 -21.66 -23.38
C PRO A 367 25.54 -20.67 -23.00
N GLN A 368 26.68 -21.22 -22.60
CA GLN A 368 27.99 -20.56 -22.67
C GLN A 368 28.59 -20.71 -24.08
N GLY A 369 29.36 -19.70 -24.49
CA GLY A 369 30.37 -19.77 -25.55
C GLY A 369 29.86 -19.30 -26.92
N LYS A 370 30.60 -18.54 -27.72
CA LYS A 370 32.05 -18.31 -27.77
C LYS A 370 32.34 -16.96 -28.42
N LEU A 371 33.44 -16.36 -27.98
CA LEU A 371 34.18 -15.32 -28.67
C LEU A 371 34.46 -15.68 -30.14
N ALA A 372 34.31 -14.70 -31.03
CA ALA A 372 35.17 -14.53 -32.18
C ALA A 372 35.46 -13.03 -32.35
N ARG A 373 36.72 -12.65 -32.14
CA ARG A 373 37.28 -11.36 -32.57
C ARG A 373 37.83 -11.50 -34.00
N PRO A 374 38.03 -10.36 -34.70
CA PRO A 374 37.99 -10.26 -36.15
C PRO A 374 39.38 -10.21 -36.80
N SER A 375 39.43 -10.30 -38.14
CA SER A 375 40.39 -9.64 -39.05
C SER A 375 40.06 -10.02 -40.50
N PRO A 376 40.49 -9.25 -41.53
CA PRO A 376 41.23 -7.98 -41.50
C PRO A 376 40.37 -6.74 -41.78
#